data_AF-A0A6J5BG70-F1
#
_entry.id   AF-A0A6J5BG70-F1
#
_cell.length_a   1.000
_cell.length_b   1.000
_cell.length_c   1.000
_cell.angle_alpha   90.00
_cell.angle_beta   90.00
_cell.angle_gamma   90.00
#
_symmetry.space_group_name_H-M   'P 1'
#
loop_
_entity.id
_entity.type
_entity.pdbx_description
1 polymer ?
#
loop_
_entity_poly.entity_id
_entity_poly.type
_entity_poly.pdbx_seq_one_letter_code
_entity_poly.pdbx_strand_id
1 'polypeptide(L)' 'MDAMVKVAMQGKPPMPPKGGAANASEDDIRAAVQYMVDAAK' A
#
# COMPACT_ATOMS: atom_id res chain seq x y z
N MET A 1 6.84 -1.44 -8.27
CA MET A 1 6.66 -1.23 -6.83
C MET A 1 6.23 0.18 -6.48
N ASP A 2 6.95 1.22 -6.89
CA ASP A 2 6.67 2.60 -6.44
C ASP A 2 5.29 3.12 -6.84
N ALA A 3 4.81 2.80 -8.05
CA ALA A 3 3.46 3.15 -8.46
C ALA A 3 2.38 2.47 -7.58
N MET A 4 2.60 1.23 -7.15
CA MET A 4 1.67 0.49 -6.28
C MET A 4 1.67 1.08 -4.87
N VAL A 5 2.85 1.38 -4.32
CA VAL A 5 3.00 2.06 -3.02
C VAL A 5 2.33 3.43 -3.05
N LYS A 6 2.53 4.21 -4.12
CA LYS A 6 1.89 5.52 -4.29
C LYS A 6 0.37 5.43 -4.28
N VAL A 7 -0.22 4.48 -5.02
CA VAL A 7 -1.68 4.26 -5.02
C VAL A 7 -2.18 3.81 -3.66
N ALA A 8 -1.46 2.90 -2.98
CA ALA A 8 -1.81 2.45 -1.64
C ALA A 8 -1.77 3.61 -0.62
N MET A 9 -0.76 4.46 -0.70
CA MET A 9 -0.60 5.64 0.16
C MET A 9 -1.70 6.69 -0.08
N GLN A 10 -2.02 6.98 -1.34
CA GLN A 10 -2.98 8.02 -1.71
C GLN A 10 -4.44 7.55 -1.63
N GLY A 11 -4.69 6.26 -1.81
CA GLY A 11 -6.03 5.73 -2.00
C GLY A 11 -6.63 6.13 -3.36
N LYS A 12 -7.79 5.57 -3.65
CA LYS A 12 -8.61 5.85 -4.84
C LYS A 12 -10.03 5.41 -4.50
N PRO A 13 -11.08 6.20 -4.75
CA PRO A 13 -12.46 5.75 -4.50
C PRO A 13 -12.74 4.36 -5.11
N PRO A 14 -13.28 3.39 -4.34
CA PRO A 14 -13.80 3.49 -2.96
C PRO A 14 -12.78 3.21 -1.83
N MET A 15 -11.52 2.96 -2.16
CA MET A 15 -10.46 2.62 -1.23
C MET A 15 -9.88 3.87 -0.52
N PRO A 16 -9.92 3.94 0.82
CA PRO A 16 -9.31 5.02 1.57
C PRO A 16 -7.77 5.00 1.49
N PRO A 17 -7.10 6.14 1.72
CA PRO A 17 -5.65 6.21 1.83
C PRO A 17 -5.09 5.20 2.84
N LYS A 18 -3.93 4.62 2.54
CA LYS A 18 -3.27 3.58 3.35
C LYS A 18 -4.17 2.37 3.69
N GLY A 19 -5.22 2.12 2.91
CA GLY A 19 -6.20 1.07 3.21
C GLY A 19 -6.96 1.29 4.53
N GLY A 20 -7.02 2.52 5.03
CA GLY A 20 -7.65 2.85 6.32
C GLY A 20 -6.70 2.71 7.53
N ALA A 21 -5.46 2.26 7.33
CA ALA A 21 -4.44 2.23 8.37
C ALA A 21 -3.83 3.63 8.57
N ALA A 22 -4.56 4.51 9.23
CA ALA A 22 -4.18 5.93 9.40
C ALA A 22 -2.76 6.12 9.99
N ASN A 23 -2.34 5.22 10.88
CA ASN A 23 -1.07 5.27 11.59
C ASN A 23 0.07 4.51 10.91
N ALA A 24 -0.17 3.84 9.76
CA ALA A 24 0.89 3.13 9.05
C ALA A 24 1.90 4.10 8.44
N SER A 25 3.18 3.78 8.55
CA SER A 25 4.26 4.51 7.87
C SER A 25 4.32 4.12 6.39
N GLU A 26 5.01 4.91 5.57
CA GLU A 26 5.24 4.54 4.17
C GLU A 26 6.04 3.23 4.05
N ASP A 27 6.98 3.00 4.98
CA ASP A 27 7.81 1.80 5.01
C ASP A 27 6.96 0.55 5.28
N ASP A 28 5.99 0.63 6.20
CA ASP A 28 5.04 -0.46 6.48
C ASP A 28 4.20 -0.79 5.24
N ILE A 29 3.68 0.23 4.56
CA ILE A 29 2.89 0.05 3.34
C ILE A 29 3.75 -0.54 2.22
N ARG A 30 5.00 -0.10 2.07
CA ARG A 30 5.94 -0.64 1.09
C ARG A 30 6.26 -2.09 1.36
N ALA A 31 6.51 -2.46 2.61
CA ALA A 31 6.76 -3.85 3.02
C ALA A 31 5.54 -4.74 2.75
N ALA A 32 4.33 -4.28 3.07
CA ALA A 32 3.09 -5.01 2.77
C ALA A 32 2.88 -5.20 1.26
N VAL A 33 3.11 -4.15 0.45
CA VAL A 33 3.02 -4.24 -1.01
C VAL A 33 4.05 -5.24 -1.56
N GLN A 34 5.29 -5.23 -1.05
CA GLN A 34 6.31 -6.19 -1.44
C GLN A 34 5.90 -7.63 -1.12
N TYR A 35 5.39 -7.87 0.09
CA TYR A 35 4.89 -9.19 0.47
C TYR A 35 3.78 -9.68 -0.47
N MET A 36 2.80 -8.83 -0.81
CA MET A 36 1.70 -9.20 -1.72
C MET A 36 2.20 -9.52 -3.14
N VAL A 37 3.20 -8.78 -3.64
CA VAL A 37 3.80 -9.03 -4.96
C VAL A 37 4.59 -10.33 -4.98
N ASP A 38 5.33 -10.63 -3.91
CA ASP A 38 6.08 -11.88 -3.81
C ASP A 38 5.15 -13.10 -3.62
N ALA A 39 4.04 -12.94 -2.92
CA ALA A 39 3.01 -13.96 -2.76
C ALA A 39 2.20 -14.24 -4.05
N ALA A 40 2.26 -13.33 -5.03
CA ALA A 40 1.59 -13.49 -6.32
C ALA A 40 2.44 -14.23 -7.37
N LYS A 41 3.68 -14.61 -7.02
CA LYS A 41 4.55 -15.47 -7.83
C LYS A 41 4.25 -16.94 -7.57
#